data_AF-A0A1V5UKI5-F1
#
_entry.id   AF-A0A1V5UKI5-F1
#
_cell.length_a   1.000
_cell.length_b   1.000
_cell.length_c   1.000
_cell.angle_alpha   90.00
_cell.angle_beta   90.00
_cell.angle_gamma   90.00
#
_symmetry.space_group_name_H-M   'P 1'
#
loop_
_entity.id
_entity.type
_entity.pdbx_description
1 polymer ?
#
loop_
_entity_poly.entity_id
_entity_poly.type
_entity_poly.pdbx_seq_one_letter_code
_entity_poly.pdbx_strand_id
1 'polypeptide(L)'
;MQGVVENITVFLESAGLCKLMKLGIINGEKLILTGASVAPLMAFMEQKGVSGLEFGEDWSLESGGVFVNRYGGHDEPVKLTSVSSMGEVFRGANRRINPFYCKKPGGLNPSGRPELPGSAARAFRATDLERAGEMNDMINSLPLNRKERYWTSCVFPNIVCGGRFSRLHIFLKMAGVPDKFIKTEYSNSEICFYTEYSLKESALDWREVWHIKRDTPDIVILLRAACGEKFLVVVEAKMYDYVTASDLAAQMRRQMPVINTIMERNAMPPENFAHVGLILSPTAEFEAGLLAELTGAPRGEGSAPDYEEGLRPAGCNPSRVRLIGWKDILDAYRELEGDYFYEMLKVACANPQLAVTLEAYLKRKPAGGRR
;
A
#
# COMPACT_ATOMS: atom_id res chain seq x y z
N MET A 1 2.92 -11.05 48.67
CA MET A 1 2.18 -9.78 48.71
C MET A 1 1.50 -9.64 47.36
N GLN A 2 0.17 -9.60 47.30
CA GLN A 2 -0.54 -9.29 46.06
C GLN A 2 -0.15 -7.86 45.68
N GLY A 3 0.53 -7.69 44.55
CA GLY A 3 0.92 -6.37 44.10
C GLY A 3 -0.31 -5.57 43.65
N VAL A 4 -0.20 -4.25 43.69
CA VAL A 4 -1.29 -3.34 43.31
C VAL A 4 -1.46 -3.38 41.79
N VAL A 5 -2.66 -3.72 41.33
CA VAL A 5 -3.06 -3.63 39.92
C VAL A 5 -3.93 -2.39 39.74
N GLU A 6 -3.62 -1.57 38.74
CA GLU A 6 -4.37 -0.35 38.44
C GLU A 6 -4.92 -0.35 37.01
N ASN A 7 -6.00 0.39 36.80
CA ASN A 7 -6.47 0.68 35.45
C ASN A 7 -5.46 1.59 34.73
N ILE A 8 -4.97 1.19 33.55
CA ILE A 8 -3.95 1.94 32.81
C ILE A 8 -4.38 3.36 32.46
N THR A 9 -5.65 3.57 32.11
CA THR A 9 -6.13 4.90 31.72
C THR A 9 -6.05 5.86 32.90
N VAL A 10 -6.55 5.42 34.07
CA VAL A 10 -6.47 6.20 35.32
C VAL A 10 -5.02 6.43 35.74
N PHE A 11 -4.17 5.41 35.62
CA PHE A 11 -2.75 5.50 35.93
C PHE A 11 -2.05 6.58 35.09
N LEU A 12 -2.29 6.59 33.78
CA LEU A 12 -1.74 7.59 32.86
C LEU A 12 -2.33 8.99 33.12
N GLU A 13 -3.64 9.11 33.35
CA GLU A 13 -4.29 10.39 33.67
C GLU A 13 -3.69 11.01 34.94
N SER A 14 -3.51 10.21 35.99
CA SER A 14 -2.98 10.66 37.28
C SER A 14 -1.55 11.21 37.20
N ALA A 15 -0.76 10.72 36.24
CA ALA A 15 0.62 11.16 36.02
C ALA A 15 0.68 12.50 35.26
N GLY A 16 -0.30 12.77 34.40
CA GLY A 16 -0.39 13.95 33.55
C GLY A 16 0.52 13.91 32.33
N LEU A 17 0.04 14.49 31.21
CA LEU A 17 0.69 14.43 29.90
C LEU A 17 2.14 14.92 29.91
N CYS A 18 2.41 16.08 30.51
CA CYS A 18 3.76 16.66 30.52
C CYS A 18 4.79 15.75 31.19
N LYS A 19 4.39 15.01 32.24
CA LYS A 19 5.27 14.08 32.94
C LYS A 19 5.52 12.83 32.10
N LEU A 20 4.46 12.28 31.49
CA LEU A 20 4.56 11.09 30.64
C LEU A 20 5.43 11.33 29.39
N MET A 21 5.37 12.52 28.80
CA MET A 21 6.26 12.91 27.70
C MET A 21 7.72 12.99 28.15
N LYS A 22 8.00 13.60 29.32
CA LYS A 22 9.36 13.68 29.88
C LYS A 22 9.96 12.31 30.19
N LEU A 23 9.13 11.37 30.62
CA LEU A 23 9.54 9.99 30.88
C LEU A 23 9.68 9.14 29.60
N GLY A 24 9.32 9.67 28.42
CA GLY A 24 9.32 8.90 27.17
C GLY A 24 8.22 7.84 27.08
N ILE A 25 7.24 7.86 28.00
CA ILE A 25 6.11 6.94 27.99
C ILE A 25 5.16 7.29 26.85
N ILE A 26 4.84 8.58 26.68
CA ILE A 26 4.05 9.05 25.54
C ILE A 26 4.98 9.66 24.51
N ASN A 27 4.95 9.11 23.28
CA ASN A 27 5.68 9.65 22.16
C ASN A 27 5.05 10.99 21.76
N GLY A 28 5.83 12.07 21.89
CA GLY A 28 5.38 13.46 21.85
C GLY A 28 4.46 13.80 20.68
N GLU A 29 4.99 14.04 19.48
CA GLU A 29 4.24 14.62 18.36
C GLU A 29 2.94 13.89 17.98
N LYS A 30 2.82 12.60 18.34
CA LYS A 30 1.66 11.76 17.99
C LYS A 30 0.80 11.39 19.19
N LEU A 31 1.22 11.73 20.42
CA LEU A 31 0.55 11.40 21.67
C LEU A 31 0.18 9.91 21.79
N ILE A 32 1.09 9.02 21.38
CA ILE A 32 0.85 7.57 21.32
C ILE A 32 1.77 6.77 22.25
N LEU A 33 1.27 5.63 22.72
CA LEU A 33 2.05 4.54 23.30
C LEU A 33 2.60 3.65 22.18
N THR A 34 3.90 3.35 22.24
CA THR A 34 4.63 2.56 21.23
C THR A 34 5.49 1.50 21.91
N GLY A 35 6.20 0.66 21.15
CA GLY A 35 7.14 -0.29 21.75
C GLY A 35 8.22 0.38 22.61
N ALA A 36 8.63 1.61 22.25
CA ALA A 36 9.57 2.40 23.05
C ALA A 36 8.98 2.86 24.40
N SER A 37 7.65 2.86 24.54
CA SER A 37 6.95 3.22 25.76
C SER A 37 6.96 2.12 26.82
N VAL A 38 7.22 0.86 26.46
CA VAL A 38 7.09 -0.30 27.36
C VAL A 38 8.08 -0.20 28.53
N ALA A 39 9.37 -0.05 28.23
CA ALA A 39 10.41 0.04 29.26
C ALA A 39 10.20 1.23 30.24
N PRO A 40 9.98 2.48 29.79
CA PRO A 40 9.76 3.59 30.71
C PRO A 40 8.42 3.47 31.46
N LEU A 41 7.38 2.86 30.87
CA LEU A 41 6.13 2.61 31.57
C LEU A 41 6.32 1.61 32.71
N MET A 42 7.03 0.51 32.47
CA MET A 42 7.34 -0.48 33.51
C MET A 42 8.18 0.10 34.64
N ALA A 43 9.20 0.91 34.31
CA ALA A 43 9.98 1.63 35.32
C ALA A 43 9.12 2.60 36.15
N PHE A 44 8.13 3.24 35.51
CA PHE A 44 7.21 4.14 36.19
C PHE A 44 6.18 3.40 37.06
N MET A 45 5.73 2.21 36.64
CA MET A 45 4.92 1.30 37.47
C MET A 45 5.69 0.89 38.73
N GLU A 46 6.94 0.47 38.57
CA GLU A 46 7.82 0.11 39.70
C GLU A 46 8.02 1.29 40.66
N GLN A 47 8.29 2.50 40.13
CA GLN A 47 8.40 3.72 40.95
C GLN A 47 7.12 4.01 41.76
N LYS A 48 5.95 3.63 41.22
CA LYS A 48 4.64 3.85 41.86
C LYS A 48 4.20 2.68 42.74
N GLY A 49 4.97 1.59 42.80
CA GLY A 49 4.58 0.38 43.53
C GLY A 49 3.43 -0.39 42.88
N VAL A 50 3.20 -0.20 41.59
CA VAL A 50 2.16 -0.86 40.80
C VAL A 50 2.77 -2.10 40.15
N SER A 51 2.19 -3.27 40.40
CA SER A 51 2.66 -4.55 39.84
C SER A 51 2.02 -4.90 38.50
N GLY A 52 0.89 -4.28 38.17
CA GLY A 52 0.18 -4.53 36.92
C GLY A 52 -0.70 -3.36 36.50
N LEU A 53 -0.84 -3.20 35.20
CA LEU A 53 -1.78 -2.29 34.57
C LEU A 53 -2.77 -3.09 33.74
N GLU A 54 -4.06 -2.73 33.79
CA GLU A 54 -5.11 -3.42 33.03
C GLU A 54 -6.14 -2.46 32.42
N PHE A 55 -6.84 -2.96 31.40
CA PHE A 55 -8.00 -2.28 30.82
C PHE A 55 -9.06 -3.31 30.40
N GLY A 56 -10.00 -3.57 31.30
CA GLY A 56 -10.98 -4.65 31.11
C GLY A 56 -10.28 -6.00 30.90
N GLU A 57 -10.86 -6.85 30.07
CA GLU A 57 -10.25 -8.14 29.71
C GLU A 57 -9.38 -8.06 28.45
N ASP A 58 -9.29 -6.89 27.83
CA ASP A 58 -8.76 -6.76 26.47
C ASP A 58 -7.28 -6.40 26.44
N TRP A 59 -6.74 -5.89 27.57
CA TRP A 59 -5.36 -5.47 27.68
C TRP A 59 -4.84 -5.55 29.13
N SER A 60 -3.65 -6.10 29.32
CA SER A 60 -2.92 -6.03 30.59
C SER A 60 -1.41 -6.02 30.37
N LEU A 61 -0.66 -5.46 31.33
CA LEU A 61 0.80 -5.48 31.39
C LEU A 61 1.26 -5.59 32.84
N GLU A 62 2.03 -6.62 33.15
CA GLU A 62 2.63 -6.86 34.46
C GLU A 62 4.07 -6.34 34.52
N SER A 63 4.55 -6.01 35.72
CA SER A 63 5.93 -5.58 35.95
C SER A 63 6.97 -6.65 35.59
N GLY A 64 6.56 -7.92 35.50
CA GLY A 64 7.38 -9.04 35.00
C GLY A 64 7.50 -9.11 33.47
N GLY A 65 6.87 -8.18 32.74
CA GLY A 65 6.86 -8.19 31.28
C GLY A 65 5.97 -9.28 30.70
N VAL A 66 4.89 -9.64 31.41
CA VAL A 66 3.81 -10.47 30.88
C VAL A 66 2.69 -9.53 30.46
N PHE A 67 2.11 -9.72 29.27
CA PHE A 67 1.05 -8.84 28.77
C PHE A 67 -0.02 -9.61 28.00
N VAL A 68 -1.22 -9.04 27.95
CA VAL A 68 -2.33 -9.45 27.08
C VAL A 68 -2.68 -8.26 26.19
N ASN A 69 -2.92 -8.51 24.90
CA ASN A 69 -3.46 -7.49 24.00
C ASN A 69 -4.28 -8.16 22.89
N ARG A 70 -5.60 -8.25 23.09
CA ARG A 70 -6.51 -8.85 22.11
C ARG A 70 -6.45 -8.15 20.75
N TYR A 71 -6.19 -6.85 20.72
CA TYR A 71 -6.01 -6.07 19.47
C TYR A 71 -4.72 -6.38 18.70
N GLY A 72 -3.73 -6.94 19.39
CA GLY A 72 -2.49 -7.41 18.80
C GLY A 72 -2.55 -8.86 18.35
N GLY A 73 -3.68 -9.57 18.58
CA GLY A 73 -3.82 -11.01 18.33
C GLY A 73 -3.29 -11.89 19.47
N HIS A 74 -3.18 -11.34 20.69
CA HIS A 74 -2.73 -12.08 21.88
C HIS A 74 -3.85 -12.12 22.92
N ASP A 75 -4.70 -13.14 22.83
CA ASP A 75 -5.84 -13.35 23.72
C ASP A 75 -5.46 -14.02 25.05
N GLU A 76 -4.25 -14.58 25.14
CA GLU A 76 -3.66 -15.18 26.34
C GLU A 76 -2.39 -14.40 26.78
N PRO A 77 -1.96 -14.51 28.05
CA PRO A 77 -0.76 -13.83 28.54
C PRO A 77 0.53 -14.28 27.82
N VAL A 78 1.26 -13.33 27.24
CA VAL A 78 2.51 -13.55 26.50
C VAL A 78 3.65 -12.80 27.18
N LYS A 79 4.86 -13.37 27.16
CA LYS A 79 6.06 -12.68 27.63
C LYS A 79 6.59 -11.71 26.59
N LEU A 80 7.05 -10.53 27.01
CA LEU A 80 7.70 -9.55 26.13
C LEU A 80 8.89 -10.14 25.36
N THR A 81 9.61 -11.11 25.95
CA THR A 81 10.75 -11.79 25.29
C THR A 81 10.35 -12.75 24.18
N SER A 82 9.08 -13.18 24.12
CA SER A 82 8.58 -14.11 23.08
C SER A 82 7.99 -13.40 21.87
N VAL A 83 7.89 -12.07 21.88
CA VAL A 83 7.37 -11.28 20.75
C VAL A 83 8.49 -10.51 20.06
N SER A 84 8.43 -10.50 18.72
CA SER A 84 9.49 -9.91 17.88
C SER A 84 9.59 -8.39 17.98
N SER A 85 8.50 -7.72 18.40
CA SER A 85 8.46 -6.28 18.56
C SER A 85 7.65 -5.87 19.80
N MET A 86 8.27 -5.08 20.67
CA MET A 86 7.61 -4.47 21.82
C MET A 86 6.41 -3.57 21.43
N GLY A 87 6.32 -3.15 20.17
CA GLY A 87 5.18 -2.39 19.66
C GLY A 87 3.86 -3.16 19.65
N GLU A 88 3.91 -4.49 19.72
CA GLU A 88 2.72 -5.36 19.75
C GLU A 88 1.95 -5.22 21.07
N VAL A 89 2.61 -4.79 22.14
CA VAL A 89 1.99 -4.52 23.45
C VAL A 89 0.87 -3.48 23.33
N PHE A 90 1.03 -2.42 22.53
CA PHE A 90 0.04 -1.34 22.41
C PHE A 90 -0.66 -1.28 21.05
N ARG A 91 -0.40 -2.26 20.15
CA ARG A 91 -0.99 -2.31 18.81
C ARG A 91 -2.51 -2.34 18.93
N GLY A 92 -3.18 -1.37 18.30
CA GLY A 92 -4.64 -1.22 18.32
C GLY A 92 -5.24 -0.76 19.66
N ALA A 93 -4.56 -0.93 20.80
CA ALA A 93 -5.07 -0.62 22.13
C ALA A 93 -5.11 0.88 22.47
N ASN A 94 -4.24 1.70 21.84
CA ASN A 94 -4.07 3.13 22.14
C ASN A 94 -5.40 3.92 22.24
N ARG A 95 -6.39 3.64 21.40
CA ARG A 95 -7.69 4.32 21.42
C ARG A 95 -8.50 4.12 22.69
N ARG A 96 -8.20 3.07 23.46
CA ARG A 96 -8.94 2.66 24.65
C ARG A 96 -8.15 2.92 25.92
N ILE A 97 -6.85 2.64 25.89
CA ILE A 97 -6.01 2.69 27.09
C ILE A 97 -5.34 4.05 27.32
N ASN A 98 -5.08 4.83 26.25
CA ASN A 98 -4.34 6.08 26.33
C ASN A 98 -5.32 7.28 26.37
N PRO A 99 -5.48 7.94 27.52
CA PRO A 99 -6.41 9.07 27.69
C PRO A 99 -6.03 10.30 26.87
N PHE A 100 -4.77 10.41 26.45
CA PHE A 100 -4.25 11.54 25.67
C PHE A 100 -4.21 11.24 24.16
N TYR A 101 -4.72 10.08 23.74
CA TYR A 101 -4.74 9.70 22.33
C TYR A 101 -5.74 10.56 21.55
N CYS A 102 -5.25 11.60 20.86
CA CYS A 102 -6.08 12.38 19.95
C CYS A 102 -6.38 11.57 18.68
N LYS A 103 -7.67 11.29 18.41
CA LYS A 103 -8.11 11.08 17.03
C LYS A 103 -7.70 12.33 16.24
N LYS A 104 -7.18 12.15 15.02
CA LYS A 104 -6.90 13.26 14.08
C LYS A 104 -8.00 14.35 14.18
N PRO A 105 -7.64 15.65 14.18
CA PRO A 105 -8.65 16.70 14.18
C PRO A 105 -9.53 16.53 12.94
N GLY A 106 -10.83 16.31 13.16
CA GLY A 106 -11.78 16.01 12.10
C GLY A 106 -13.07 15.29 12.52
N GLY A 107 -13.41 15.21 13.81
CA GLY A 107 -14.66 14.58 14.21
C GLY A 107 -15.09 14.91 15.64
N LEU A 108 -15.83 16.00 15.80
CA LEU A 108 -17.18 16.05 16.38
C LEU A 108 -17.73 17.48 16.26
N ASN A 109 -19.00 17.59 15.87
CA ASN A 109 -19.85 18.68 16.35
C ASN A 109 -21.18 18.03 16.76
N PRO A 110 -21.52 18.06 18.05
CA PRO A 110 -22.86 18.54 18.40
C PRO A 110 -22.83 19.35 19.72
N SER A 111 -23.45 20.54 19.69
CA SER A 111 -23.78 21.42 20.83
C SER A 111 -22.67 22.28 21.47
N GLY A 112 -22.27 23.34 20.76
CA GLY A 112 -22.85 24.67 21.07
C GLY A 112 -22.05 25.67 21.89
N ARG A 113 -21.07 26.38 21.29
CA ARG A 113 -20.65 27.75 21.66
C ARG A 113 -19.97 28.50 20.46
N PRO A 114 -19.97 29.85 20.44
CA PRO A 114 -20.60 30.66 19.40
C PRO A 114 -19.74 30.99 18.18
N GLU A 115 -20.41 31.25 17.06
CA GLU A 115 -19.83 31.74 15.81
C GLU A 115 -19.11 33.08 16.01
N LEU A 116 -17.82 33.11 15.65
CA LEU A 116 -17.08 34.35 15.48
C LEU A 116 -17.48 35.00 14.14
N PRO A 117 -17.76 36.31 14.12
CA PRO A 117 -18.28 36.98 12.94
C PRO A 117 -17.16 37.21 11.92
N GLY A 118 -17.40 36.74 10.70
CA GLY A 118 -16.73 37.21 9.49
C GLY A 118 -15.31 36.71 9.27
N SER A 119 -15.15 35.52 8.69
CA SER A 119 -14.06 35.30 7.75
C SER A 119 -14.62 34.87 6.40
N ALA A 120 -14.77 35.85 5.52
CA ALA A 120 -14.81 35.63 4.09
C ALA A 120 -13.42 35.13 3.65
N ALA A 121 -13.17 33.84 3.87
CA ALA A 121 -12.04 33.12 3.30
C ALA A 121 -12.48 31.68 3.07
N ARG A 122 -13.36 31.49 2.06
CA ARG A 122 -13.38 30.21 1.35
C ARG A 122 -11.95 29.97 0.89
N ALA A 123 -11.29 29.00 1.51
CA ALA A 123 -9.99 28.52 1.05
C ALA A 123 -10.14 28.18 -0.44
N PHE A 124 -9.46 28.97 -1.28
CA PHE A 124 -9.26 28.68 -2.69
C PHE A 124 -8.65 27.26 -2.77
N ARG A 125 -9.30 26.38 -3.53
CA ARG A 125 -8.76 25.03 -3.74
C ARG A 125 -7.52 25.15 -4.61
N ALA A 126 -6.55 24.26 -4.42
CA ALA A 126 -5.37 24.11 -5.27
C ALA A 126 -5.68 23.64 -6.71
N THR A 127 -6.85 23.99 -7.24
CA THR A 127 -7.37 23.66 -8.58
C THR A 127 -7.69 24.91 -9.40
N ASP A 128 -7.36 26.11 -8.92
CA ASP A 128 -7.48 27.33 -9.72
C ASP A 128 -6.24 27.47 -10.62
N LEU A 129 -6.43 27.00 -11.86
CA LEU A 129 -5.41 26.69 -12.88
C LEU A 129 -4.82 27.90 -13.62
N GLU A 130 -5.22 29.13 -13.32
CA GLU A 130 -4.63 30.33 -13.98
C GLU A 130 -3.17 30.60 -13.59
N ARG A 131 -2.64 29.91 -12.57
CA ARG A 131 -1.24 30.04 -12.09
C ARG A 131 -0.35 28.81 -12.33
N ALA A 132 -0.76 27.84 -13.14
CA ALA A 132 0.03 26.63 -13.38
C ALA A 132 1.47 26.89 -13.92
N GLY A 133 1.73 28.07 -14.50
CA GLY A 133 3.08 28.53 -14.85
C GLY A 133 4.04 28.71 -13.66
N GLU A 134 3.53 29.00 -12.45
CA GLU A 134 4.33 29.16 -11.22
C GLU A 134 4.68 27.80 -10.56
N MET A 135 3.97 26.71 -10.91
CA MET A 135 4.18 25.40 -10.29
C MET A 135 5.50 24.73 -10.67
N ASN A 136 6.08 25.05 -11.83
CA ASN A 136 7.36 24.49 -12.25
C ASN A 136 8.51 24.84 -11.28
N ASP A 137 8.48 26.01 -10.65
CA ASP A 137 9.50 26.41 -9.68
C ASP A 137 9.33 25.70 -8.33
N MET A 138 8.09 25.43 -7.92
CA MET A 138 7.78 24.69 -6.68
C MET A 138 7.96 23.18 -6.79
N ILE A 139 7.61 22.54 -7.92
CA ILE A 139 7.81 21.09 -8.10
C ILE A 139 9.30 20.72 -7.98
N ASN A 140 10.18 21.65 -8.34
CA ASN A 140 11.63 21.49 -8.22
C ASN A 140 12.19 21.92 -6.86
N SER A 141 11.39 22.47 -5.94
CA SER A 141 11.87 22.96 -4.65
C SER A 141 12.13 21.84 -3.63
N LEU A 142 11.57 20.64 -3.85
CA LEU A 142 11.79 19.45 -3.03
C LEU A 142 12.15 18.25 -3.93
N PRO A 143 12.95 17.29 -3.43
CA PRO A 143 13.23 16.07 -4.18
C PRO A 143 11.94 15.29 -4.50
N LEU A 144 11.84 14.76 -5.72
CA LEU A 144 10.73 13.92 -6.14
C LEU A 144 10.63 12.65 -5.28
N ASN A 145 9.40 12.21 -5.00
CA ASN A 145 9.16 10.99 -4.25
C ASN A 145 9.53 9.76 -5.09
N ARG A 146 10.49 8.97 -4.59
CA ARG A 146 11.02 7.80 -5.30
C ARG A 146 10.31 6.48 -4.98
N LYS A 147 9.32 6.47 -4.09
CA LYS A 147 8.61 5.24 -3.72
C LYS A 147 7.66 4.82 -4.84
N GLU A 148 7.77 3.59 -5.33
CA GLU A 148 6.90 3.04 -6.40
C GLU A 148 5.41 3.22 -6.06
N ARG A 149 5.06 2.90 -4.82
CA ARG A 149 3.73 3.05 -4.22
C ARG A 149 3.12 4.45 -4.37
N TYR A 150 3.94 5.50 -4.34
CA TYR A 150 3.45 6.87 -4.56
C TYR A 150 2.97 7.08 -6.00
N TRP A 151 3.70 6.53 -6.97
CA TRP A 151 3.35 6.65 -8.38
C TRP A 151 2.10 5.83 -8.70
N THR A 152 2.00 4.60 -8.20
CA THR A 152 0.86 3.71 -8.46
C THR A 152 -0.39 4.07 -7.67
N SER A 153 -0.25 4.59 -6.45
CA SER A 153 -1.40 4.91 -5.57
C SER A 153 -1.84 6.36 -5.61
N CYS A 154 -0.97 7.29 -6.04
CA CYS A 154 -1.30 8.72 -6.06
C CYS A 154 -1.26 9.30 -7.47
N VAL A 155 -0.15 9.19 -8.18
CA VAL A 155 0.02 9.88 -9.47
C VAL A 155 -0.83 9.24 -10.56
N PHE A 156 -0.65 7.94 -10.79
CA PHE A 156 -1.32 7.21 -11.85
C PHE A 156 -2.86 7.31 -11.75
N PRO A 157 -3.51 7.04 -10.60
CA PRO A 157 -4.97 7.08 -10.54
C PRO A 157 -5.54 8.47 -10.77
N ASN A 158 -4.85 9.55 -10.38
CA ASN A 158 -5.33 10.91 -10.65
C ASN A 158 -5.29 11.27 -12.13
N ILE A 159 -4.35 10.68 -12.89
CA ILE A 159 -4.26 10.83 -14.35
C ILE A 159 -5.33 9.97 -15.02
N VAL A 160 -5.30 8.66 -14.80
CA VAL A 160 -6.12 7.71 -15.57
C VAL A 160 -7.55 7.59 -15.07
N CYS A 161 -7.82 7.79 -13.77
CA CYS A 161 -9.16 7.70 -13.19
C CYS A 161 -9.79 9.08 -12.91
N GLY A 162 -9.14 10.17 -13.37
CA GLY A 162 -9.65 11.53 -13.23
C GLY A 162 -11.07 11.69 -13.77
N GLY A 163 -11.82 12.65 -13.22
CA GLY A 163 -13.17 12.97 -13.71
C GLY A 163 -14.19 11.85 -13.53
N ARG A 164 -14.13 11.09 -12.42
CA ARG A 164 -14.99 9.90 -12.15
C ARG A 164 -14.77 8.77 -13.18
N PHE A 165 -13.51 8.40 -13.41
CA PHE A 165 -13.11 7.40 -14.41
C PHE A 165 -13.39 7.79 -15.86
N SER A 166 -13.70 9.06 -16.15
CA SER A 166 -14.06 9.46 -17.51
C SER A 166 -12.92 9.28 -18.52
N ARG A 167 -11.68 9.28 -18.02
CA ARG A 167 -10.46 9.14 -18.83
C ARG A 167 -9.90 7.70 -18.85
N LEU A 168 -10.44 6.80 -18.02
CA LEU A 168 -9.87 5.46 -17.84
C LEU A 168 -9.85 4.65 -19.14
N HIS A 169 -10.84 4.88 -20.01
CA HIS A 169 -10.95 4.22 -21.31
C HIS A 169 -9.68 4.33 -22.16
N ILE A 170 -8.91 5.41 -22.05
CA ILE A 170 -7.66 5.61 -22.79
C ILE A 170 -6.63 4.56 -22.35
N PHE A 171 -6.42 4.41 -21.04
CA PHE A 171 -5.51 3.40 -20.49
C PHE A 171 -5.98 1.98 -20.79
N LEU A 172 -7.29 1.69 -20.68
CA LEU A 172 -7.82 0.35 -20.96
C LEU A 172 -7.61 -0.08 -22.41
N LYS A 173 -7.72 0.86 -23.36
CA LYS A 173 -7.37 0.59 -24.78
C LYS A 173 -5.90 0.24 -24.93
N MET A 174 -5.00 1.00 -24.30
CA MET A 174 -3.55 0.70 -24.31
C MET A 174 -3.24 -0.67 -23.68
N ALA A 175 -3.96 -1.03 -22.61
CA ALA A 175 -3.85 -2.32 -21.95
C ALA A 175 -4.44 -3.49 -22.76
N GLY A 176 -5.01 -3.23 -23.95
CA GLY A 176 -5.58 -4.25 -24.83
C GLY A 176 -6.91 -4.84 -24.31
N VAL A 177 -7.64 -4.09 -23.49
CA VAL A 177 -8.96 -4.50 -23.02
C VAL A 177 -9.95 -4.47 -24.19
N PRO A 178 -10.79 -5.51 -24.39
CA PRO A 178 -11.80 -5.50 -25.45
C PRO A 178 -12.83 -4.37 -25.28
N ASP A 179 -13.26 -3.76 -26.39
CA ASP A 179 -14.18 -2.61 -26.40
C ASP A 179 -15.48 -2.84 -25.60
N LYS A 180 -15.98 -4.08 -25.54
CA LYS A 180 -17.19 -4.41 -24.77
C LYS A 180 -17.08 -4.13 -23.26
N PHE A 181 -15.86 -4.00 -22.73
CA PHE A 181 -15.60 -3.64 -21.33
C PHE A 181 -15.22 -2.16 -21.16
N ILE A 182 -14.97 -1.43 -22.25
CA ILE A 182 -14.50 -0.05 -22.24
C ILE A 182 -15.71 0.90 -22.31
N LYS A 183 -15.79 1.82 -21.35
CA LYS A 183 -16.84 2.83 -21.25
C LYS A 183 -16.22 4.19 -20.98
N THR A 184 -16.90 5.24 -21.42
CA THR A 184 -16.51 6.62 -21.12
C THR A 184 -16.86 7.00 -19.68
N GLU A 185 -17.72 6.26 -18.99
CA GLU A 185 -18.03 6.43 -17.58
C GLU A 185 -18.29 5.06 -16.94
N TYR A 186 -17.97 4.93 -15.64
CA TYR A 186 -18.19 3.72 -14.87
C TYR A 186 -18.96 4.04 -13.59
N SER A 187 -19.97 3.24 -13.28
CA SER A 187 -20.61 3.22 -11.97
C SER A 187 -19.90 2.26 -11.01
N ASN A 188 -20.17 2.39 -9.71
CA ASN A 188 -19.55 1.56 -8.66
C ASN A 188 -19.89 0.06 -8.77
N SER A 189 -20.90 -0.34 -9.55
CA SER A 189 -21.23 -1.75 -9.79
C SER A 189 -20.48 -2.35 -10.98
N GLU A 190 -19.82 -1.50 -11.77
CA GLU A 190 -19.18 -1.87 -13.04
C GLU A 190 -17.66 -1.93 -12.96
N ILE A 191 -17.06 -1.30 -11.94
CA ILE A 191 -15.62 -1.26 -11.75
C ILE A 191 -15.22 -1.43 -10.29
N CYS A 192 -14.17 -2.21 -10.06
CA CYS A 192 -13.35 -2.14 -8.85
C CYS A 192 -11.94 -1.72 -9.25
N PHE A 193 -11.36 -0.75 -8.55
CA PHE A 193 -9.98 -0.29 -8.77
C PHE A 193 -9.26 -0.29 -7.42
N TYR A 194 -8.22 -1.12 -7.31
CA TYR A 194 -7.40 -1.23 -6.11
C TYR A 194 -5.94 -0.95 -6.41
N THR A 195 -5.28 -0.22 -5.51
CA THR A 195 -3.84 0.01 -5.50
C THR A 195 -3.25 -0.80 -4.34
N GLU A 196 -2.15 -1.52 -4.59
CA GLU A 196 -1.51 -2.43 -3.63
C GLU A 196 -2.45 -3.54 -3.13
N TYR A 197 -3.17 -4.20 -4.05
CA TYR A 197 -4.19 -5.18 -3.68
C TYR A 197 -3.61 -6.53 -3.23
N SER A 198 -3.57 -6.74 -1.91
CA SER A 198 -3.24 -8.06 -1.35
C SER A 198 -4.49 -8.93 -1.25
N LEU A 199 -4.64 -9.88 -2.20
CA LEU A 199 -5.71 -10.88 -2.16
C LEU A 199 -5.66 -11.69 -0.85
N LYS A 200 -4.46 -12.00 -0.36
CA LYS A 200 -4.25 -12.78 0.86
C LYS A 200 -4.78 -12.06 2.10
N GLU A 201 -4.56 -10.75 2.19
CA GLU A 201 -5.06 -9.92 3.30
C GLU A 201 -6.55 -9.59 3.16
N SER A 202 -7.09 -9.68 1.94
CA SER A 202 -8.49 -9.39 1.64
C SER A 202 -9.39 -10.63 1.69
N ALA A 203 -8.82 -11.84 1.80
CA ALA A 203 -9.59 -13.08 1.79
C ALA A 203 -10.37 -13.27 3.09
N LEU A 204 -11.65 -13.61 2.97
CA LEU A 204 -12.49 -13.98 4.11
C LEU A 204 -12.14 -15.36 4.66
N ASP A 205 -11.77 -16.31 3.78
CA ASP A 205 -11.26 -17.62 4.16
C ASP A 205 -9.80 -17.78 3.71
N TRP A 206 -8.91 -17.96 4.68
CA TRP A 206 -7.48 -18.16 4.45
C TRP A 206 -7.18 -19.45 3.65
N ARG A 207 -8.03 -20.48 3.76
CA ARG A 207 -7.88 -21.78 3.08
C ARG A 207 -8.01 -21.66 1.56
N GLU A 208 -8.57 -20.58 1.07
CA GLU A 208 -8.68 -20.33 -0.36
C GLU A 208 -7.43 -19.64 -0.93
N VAL A 209 -6.56 -19.08 -0.08
CA VAL A 209 -5.42 -18.24 -0.50
C VAL A 209 -4.10 -18.63 0.17
N TRP A 210 -4.07 -19.69 0.97
CA TRP A 210 -2.88 -20.08 1.73
C TRP A 210 -1.66 -20.37 0.86
N HIS A 211 -1.90 -20.96 -0.30
CA HIS A 211 -0.90 -21.30 -1.32
C HIS A 211 -0.34 -20.06 -2.04
N ILE A 212 -0.98 -18.89 -1.90
CA ILE A 212 -0.55 -17.64 -2.52
C ILE A 212 0.56 -17.01 -1.67
N LYS A 213 1.70 -16.73 -2.31
CA LYS A 213 2.82 -15.95 -1.73
C LYS A 213 2.48 -14.45 -1.75
N ARG A 214 3.18 -13.64 -0.94
CA ARG A 214 2.93 -12.19 -0.79
C ARG A 214 3.32 -11.34 -2.02
N ASP A 215 3.34 -11.90 -3.23
CA ASP A 215 3.56 -11.14 -4.46
C ASP A 215 2.24 -10.43 -4.84
N THR A 216 2.12 -9.18 -4.40
CA THR A 216 0.94 -8.32 -4.58
C THR A 216 1.10 -7.48 -5.84
N PRO A 217 0.15 -7.51 -6.80
CA PRO A 217 0.15 -6.56 -7.89
C PRO A 217 0.01 -5.12 -7.41
N ASP A 218 0.67 -4.19 -8.09
CA ASP A 218 0.59 -2.78 -7.76
C ASP A 218 -0.81 -2.20 -7.99
N ILE A 219 -1.50 -2.63 -9.05
CA ILE A 219 -2.87 -2.21 -9.35
C ILE A 219 -3.68 -3.40 -9.85
N VAL A 220 -4.93 -3.50 -9.38
CA VAL A 220 -5.92 -4.46 -9.87
C VAL A 220 -7.20 -3.72 -10.26
N ILE A 221 -7.65 -3.93 -11.49
CA ILE A 221 -8.88 -3.35 -12.03
C ILE A 221 -9.79 -4.48 -12.49
N LEU A 222 -10.97 -4.59 -11.89
CA LEU A 222 -12.00 -5.54 -12.33
C LEU A 222 -13.11 -4.75 -13.01
N LEU A 223 -13.37 -5.07 -14.28
CA LEU A 223 -14.39 -4.43 -15.12
C LEU A 223 -15.57 -5.36 -15.33
N ARG A 224 -16.76 -4.80 -15.51
CA ARG A 224 -17.98 -5.52 -15.88
C ARG A 224 -18.63 -4.92 -17.12
N ALA A 225 -18.83 -5.75 -18.14
CA ALA A 225 -19.60 -5.41 -19.33
C ALA A 225 -21.11 -5.40 -19.05
N ALA A 226 -21.90 -4.81 -19.94
CA ALA A 226 -23.36 -4.76 -19.80
C ALA A 226 -24.01 -6.17 -19.77
N CYS A 227 -23.42 -7.14 -20.47
CA CYS A 227 -23.86 -8.55 -20.43
C CYS A 227 -23.48 -9.29 -19.13
N GLY A 228 -22.85 -8.62 -18.17
CA GLY A 228 -22.44 -9.20 -16.88
C GLY A 228 -21.08 -9.89 -16.90
N GLU A 229 -20.50 -10.13 -18.07
CA GLU A 229 -19.12 -10.60 -18.21
C GLU A 229 -18.13 -9.68 -17.51
N LYS A 230 -17.02 -10.26 -17.04
CA LYS A 230 -15.97 -9.53 -16.34
C LYS A 230 -14.65 -9.62 -17.09
N PHE A 231 -13.80 -8.61 -16.90
CA PHE A 231 -12.43 -8.57 -17.41
C PHE A 231 -11.49 -8.02 -16.33
N LEU A 232 -10.33 -8.65 -16.16
CA LEU A 232 -9.36 -8.31 -15.12
C LEU A 232 -8.13 -7.63 -15.75
N VAL A 233 -7.76 -6.46 -15.26
CA VAL A 233 -6.49 -5.81 -15.58
C VAL A 233 -5.62 -5.84 -14.33
N VAL A 234 -4.42 -6.38 -14.45
CA VAL A 234 -3.43 -6.43 -13.37
C VAL A 234 -2.20 -5.67 -13.82
N VAL A 235 -1.70 -4.74 -13.01
CA VAL A 235 -0.55 -3.90 -13.35
C VAL A 235 0.59 -4.15 -12.35
N GLU A 236 1.78 -4.39 -12.88
CA GLU A 236 3.05 -4.33 -12.16
C GLU A 236 3.83 -3.13 -12.69
N ALA A 237 4.16 -2.18 -11.82
CA ALA A 237 4.77 -0.92 -12.21
C ALA A 237 6.20 -0.77 -11.69
N LYS A 238 7.07 -0.17 -12.50
CA LYS A 238 8.46 0.16 -12.16
C LYS A 238 8.77 1.56 -12.66
N MET A 239 8.72 2.54 -11.76
CA MET A 239 8.97 3.94 -12.09
C MET A 239 10.47 4.27 -12.09
N TYR A 240 11.15 3.98 -10.97
CA TYR A 240 12.57 4.31 -10.79
C TYR A 240 13.46 3.11 -10.53
N ASP A 241 12.88 1.97 -10.15
CA ASP A 241 13.65 0.74 -10.04
C ASP A 241 14.05 0.26 -11.43
N TYR A 242 15.35 -0.01 -11.58
CA TYR A 242 15.82 -0.75 -12.73
C TYR A 242 15.29 -2.17 -12.62
N VAL A 243 14.72 -2.67 -13.69
CA VAL A 243 14.23 -4.04 -13.79
C VAL A 243 14.76 -4.61 -15.10
N THR A 244 15.23 -5.86 -15.10
CA THR A 244 15.50 -6.56 -16.36
C THR A 244 14.22 -7.24 -16.87
N ALA A 245 14.18 -7.57 -18.15
CA ALA A 245 13.08 -8.33 -18.73
C ALA A 245 12.81 -9.65 -17.97
N SER A 246 13.87 -10.35 -17.56
CA SER A 246 13.74 -11.62 -16.83
C SER A 246 13.19 -11.42 -15.41
N ASP A 247 13.63 -10.37 -14.71
CA ASP A 247 13.13 -10.08 -13.35
C ASP A 247 11.65 -9.68 -13.38
N LEU A 248 11.24 -8.85 -14.35
CA LEU A 248 9.85 -8.49 -14.55
C LEU A 248 9.01 -9.73 -14.92
N ALA A 249 9.49 -10.56 -15.86
CA ALA A 249 8.82 -11.82 -16.21
C ALA A 249 8.64 -12.72 -14.98
N ALA A 250 9.67 -12.82 -14.13
CA ALA A 250 9.61 -13.60 -12.90
C ALA A 250 8.60 -13.04 -11.90
N GLN A 251 8.54 -11.71 -11.72
CA GLN A 251 7.51 -11.05 -10.90
C GLN A 251 6.11 -11.33 -11.42
N MET A 252 5.88 -11.13 -12.72
CA MET A 252 4.59 -11.37 -13.34
C MET A 252 4.16 -12.84 -13.23
N ARG A 253 5.08 -13.78 -13.44
CA ARG A 253 4.82 -15.22 -13.21
C ARG A 253 4.42 -15.52 -11.76
N ARG A 254 5.03 -14.87 -10.77
CA ARG A 254 4.66 -15.05 -9.34
C ARG A 254 3.30 -14.47 -8.98
N GLN A 255 2.77 -13.53 -9.78
CA GLN A 255 1.43 -12.96 -9.60
C GLN A 255 0.32 -13.81 -10.26
N MET A 256 0.66 -14.75 -11.16
CA MET A 256 -0.32 -15.61 -11.82
C MET A 256 -1.24 -16.38 -10.86
N PRO A 257 -0.76 -16.94 -9.72
CA PRO A 257 -1.66 -17.53 -8.74
C PRO A 257 -2.74 -16.56 -8.23
N VAL A 258 -2.39 -15.30 -7.96
CA VAL A 258 -3.36 -14.26 -7.56
C VAL A 258 -4.39 -14.04 -8.67
N ILE A 259 -3.92 -13.88 -9.91
CA ILE A 259 -4.76 -13.67 -11.10
C ILE A 259 -5.75 -14.84 -11.28
N ASN A 260 -5.23 -16.07 -11.30
CA ASN A 260 -6.02 -17.28 -11.49
C ASN A 260 -7.08 -17.42 -10.40
N THR A 261 -6.73 -17.23 -9.12
CA THR A 261 -7.70 -17.29 -8.02
C THR A 261 -8.80 -16.23 -8.15
N ILE A 262 -8.47 -14.99 -8.56
CA ILE A 262 -9.49 -13.96 -8.82
C ILE A 262 -10.42 -14.40 -9.96
N MET A 263 -9.86 -14.91 -11.06
CA MET A 263 -10.61 -15.32 -12.24
C MET A 263 -11.54 -16.50 -11.93
N GLU A 264 -11.04 -17.53 -11.24
CA GLU A 264 -11.80 -18.72 -10.83
C GLU A 264 -12.98 -18.35 -9.93
N ARG A 265 -12.75 -17.54 -8.89
CA ARG A 265 -13.82 -17.05 -7.99
C ARG A 265 -14.90 -16.26 -8.72
N ASN A 266 -14.53 -15.61 -9.81
CA ASN A 266 -15.44 -14.80 -10.60
C ASN A 266 -16.06 -15.55 -11.79
N ALA A 267 -15.76 -16.85 -11.94
CA ALA A 267 -16.14 -17.70 -13.07
C ALA A 267 -15.77 -17.07 -14.43
N MET A 268 -14.56 -16.50 -14.50
CA MET A 268 -14.08 -15.78 -15.69
C MET A 268 -13.38 -16.73 -16.66
N PRO A 269 -13.57 -16.57 -17.98
CA PRO A 269 -12.78 -17.27 -18.99
C PRO A 269 -11.28 -16.95 -18.85
N PRO A 270 -10.37 -17.90 -19.12
CA PRO A 270 -8.91 -17.72 -18.99
C PRO A 270 -8.36 -16.62 -19.92
N GLU A 271 -9.09 -16.22 -20.95
CA GLU A 271 -8.75 -15.11 -21.84
C GLU A 271 -9.11 -13.72 -21.29
N ASN A 272 -9.98 -13.63 -20.28
CA ASN A 272 -10.56 -12.36 -19.83
C ASN A 272 -9.66 -11.63 -18.82
N PHE A 273 -8.37 -11.53 -19.15
CA PHE A 273 -7.45 -10.68 -18.40
C PHE A 273 -6.37 -10.04 -19.28
N ALA A 274 -5.79 -8.97 -18.76
CA ALA A 274 -4.56 -8.36 -19.25
C ALA A 274 -3.58 -8.16 -18.09
N HIS A 275 -2.31 -8.50 -18.30
CA HIS A 275 -1.25 -8.29 -17.33
C HIS A 275 -0.26 -7.26 -17.87
N VAL A 276 -0.29 -6.07 -17.28
CA VAL A 276 0.42 -4.89 -17.76
C VAL A 276 1.70 -4.70 -16.97
N GLY A 277 2.84 -4.65 -17.66
CA GLY A 277 4.06 -4.05 -17.13
C GLY A 277 4.05 -2.55 -17.40
N LEU A 278 4.07 -1.71 -16.38
CA LEU A 278 4.14 -0.25 -16.51
C LEU A 278 5.54 0.24 -16.12
N ILE A 279 6.41 0.46 -17.10
CA ILE A 279 7.83 0.77 -16.87
C ILE A 279 8.21 2.15 -17.42
N LEU A 280 9.34 2.72 -17.01
CA LEU A 280 9.69 4.11 -17.35
C LEU A 280 9.76 4.36 -18.86
N SER A 281 10.48 3.52 -19.58
CA SER A 281 10.68 3.65 -21.02
C SER A 281 10.98 2.27 -21.61
N PRO A 282 9.96 1.52 -22.08
CA PRO A 282 10.19 0.24 -22.72
C PRO A 282 10.95 0.45 -24.04
N THR A 283 11.91 -0.43 -24.32
CA THR A 283 12.54 -0.54 -25.64
C THR A 283 12.03 -1.79 -26.33
N ALA A 284 12.07 -1.82 -27.66
CA ALA A 284 11.71 -3.02 -28.43
C ALA A 284 12.52 -4.26 -28.00
N GLU A 285 13.79 -4.06 -27.65
CA GLU A 285 14.67 -5.11 -27.13
C GLU A 285 14.20 -5.63 -25.77
N PHE A 286 13.79 -4.73 -24.87
CA PHE A 286 13.25 -5.11 -23.56
C PHE A 286 11.95 -5.89 -23.72
N GLU A 287 11.05 -5.43 -24.58
CA GLU A 287 9.78 -6.09 -24.86
C GLU A 287 9.99 -7.48 -25.46
N ALA A 288 10.85 -7.60 -26.47
CA ALA A 288 11.21 -8.89 -27.07
C ALA A 288 11.84 -9.84 -26.03
N GLY A 289 12.72 -9.32 -25.16
CA GLY A 289 13.29 -10.07 -24.05
C GLY A 289 12.24 -10.54 -23.06
N LEU A 290 11.27 -9.69 -22.70
CA LEU A 290 10.19 -10.02 -21.77
C LEU A 290 9.32 -11.15 -22.34
N LEU A 291 8.92 -11.02 -23.61
CA LEU A 291 8.13 -12.05 -24.30
C LEU A 291 8.91 -13.37 -24.41
N ALA A 292 10.22 -13.33 -24.68
CA ALA A 292 11.06 -14.52 -24.69
C ALA A 292 11.13 -15.20 -23.30
N GLU A 293 11.24 -14.42 -22.22
CA GLU A 293 11.26 -14.92 -20.84
C GLU A 293 9.90 -15.44 -20.33
N LEU A 294 8.80 -15.05 -20.97
CA LEU A 294 7.45 -15.53 -20.69
C LEU A 294 7.08 -16.77 -21.52
N THR A 295 7.63 -16.89 -22.73
CA THR A 295 7.46 -18.06 -23.62
C THR A 295 8.42 -19.21 -23.29
N GLY A 296 9.60 -18.89 -22.78
CA GLY A 296 10.61 -19.87 -22.39
C GLY A 296 10.22 -20.66 -21.13
N ALA A 297 10.67 -21.92 -21.05
CA ALA A 297 10.61 -22.67 -19.81
C ALA A 297 11.42 -21.93 -18.71
N PRO A 298 10.99 -21.95 -17.44
CA PRO A 298 11.71 -21.24 -16.36
C PRO A 298 13.18 -21.67 -16.34
N ARG A 299 14.10 -20.75 -16.63
CA ARG A 299 15.53 -20.99 -16.44
C ARG A 299 15.76 -21.08 -14.95
N GLY A 300 16.08 -22.28 -14.47
CA GLY A 300 16.22 -22.56 -13.05
C GLY A 300 17.29 -21.66 -12.43
N GLU A 301 16.87 -20.78 -11.53
CA GLU A 301 17.74 -20.17 -10.53
C GLU A 301 17.10 -20.38 -9.16
N GLY A 302 17.74 -21.25 -8.36
CA GLY A 302 17.47 -21.44 -6.93
C GLY A 302 16.19 -22.24 -6.65
N SER A 303 16.37 -23.43 -6.09
CA SER A 303 15.38 -24.21 -5.34
C SER A 303 14.03 -23.51 -5.14
N ALA A 304 13.08 -23.81 -6.03
CA ALA A 304 11.68 -23.57 -5.73
C ALA A 304 11.38 -24.33 -4.43
N PRO A 305 10.87 -23.68 -3.36
CA PRO A 305 10.38 -24.41 -2.22
C PRO A 305 9.15 -25.18 -2.69
N ASP A 306 9.25 -26.50 -2.65
CA ASP A 306 8.17 -27.49 -2.64
C ASP A 306 6.86 -26.99 -3.26
N TYR A 307 6.81 -26.92 -4.60
CA TYR A 307 5.54 -27.15 -5.26
C TYR A 307 5.33 -28.66 -5.25
N GLU A 308 4.24 -29.13 -4.62
CA GLU A 308 3.80 -30.50 -4.79
C GLU A 308 3.79 -30.82 -6.29
N GLU A 309 4.39 -31.96 -6.62
CA GLU A 309 4.65 -32.48 -7.95
C GLU A 309 3.29 -32.67 -8.69
N GLY A 310 2.78 -31.60 -9.29
CA GLY A 310 1.45 -31.59 -9.91
C GLY A 310 0.89 -30.20 -10.24
N LEU A 311 1.28 -29.15 -9.50
CA LEU A 311 0.84 -27.77 -9.74
C LEU A 311 1.95 -26.97 -10.44
N ARG A 312 2.20 -27.25 -11.72
CA ARG A 312 2.94 -26.27 -12.54
C ARG A 312 2.09 -24.99 -12.60
N PRO A 313 2.60 -23.81 -12.20
CA PRO A 313 1.87 -22.57 -12.47
C PRO A 313 1.66 -22.51 -13.97
N ALA A 314 0.40 -22.40 -14.42
CA ALA A 314 0.11 -22.07 -15.80
C ALA A 314 0.95 -20.84 -16.14
N GLY A 315 1.87 -20.97 -17.09
CA GLY A 315 2.76 -19.89 -17.47
C GLY A 315 1.95 -18.62 -17.79
N CYS A 316 2.50 -17.46 -17.47
CA CYS A 316 1.88 -16.20 -17.85
C CYS A 316 1.74 -16.18 -19.38
N ASN A 317 0.50 -16.18 -19.89
CA ASN A 317 0.23 -16.27 -21.32
C ASN A 317 0.73 -14.98 -22.00
N PRO A 318 1.76 -15.04 -22.88
CA PRO A 318 2.36 -13.85 -23.47
C PRO A 318 1.36 -13.00 -24.27
N SER A 319 0.32 -13.62 -24.85
CA SER A 319 -0.75 -12.90 -25.56
C SER A 319 -1.57 -11.96 -24.67
N ARG A 320 -1.52 -12.17 -23.35
CA ARG A 320 -2.21 -11.37 -22.32
C ARG A 320 -1.30 -10.34 -21.67
N VAL A 321 -0.01 -10.35 -21.99
CA VAL A 321 0.94 -9.37 -21.47
C VAL A 321 0.97 -8.14 -22.35
N ARG A 322 0.98 -6.97 -21.74
CA ARG A 322 1.22 -5.68 -22.41
C ARG A 322 2.30 -4.94 -21.66
N LEU A 323 3.16 -4.25 -22.41
CA LEU A 323 4.16 -3.37 -21.84
C LEU A 323 3.77 -1.94 -22.20
N ILE A 324 3.68 -1.07 -21.19
CA ILE A 324 3.33 0.33 -21.35
C ILE A 324 4.42 1.16 -20.67
N GLY A 325 4.83 2.23 -21.34
CA GLY A 325 5.72 3.25 -20.80
C GLY A 325 4.97 4.28 -19.96
N TRP A 326 5.58 4.75 -18.88
CA TRP A 326 5.12 5.97 -18.19
C TRP A 326 5.09 7.19 -19.14
N LYS A 327 5.97 7.21 -20.15
CA LYS A 327 5.92 8.19 -21.24
C LYS A 327 4.70 8.02 -22.15
N ASP A 328 4.27 6.79 -22.43
CA ASP A 328 3.05 6.55 -23.21
C ASP A 328 1.81 7.07 -22.47
N ILE A 329 1.82 7.03 -21.13
CA ILE A 329 0.79 7.68 -20.31
C ILE A 329 0.83 9.21 -20.46
N LEU A 330 2.00 9.83 -20.51
CA LEU A 330 2.07 11.28 -20.77
C LEU A 330 1.53 11.61 -22.16
N ASP A 331 1.94 10.86 -23.18
CA ASP A 331 1.52 11.10 -24.55
C ASP A 331 0.03 10.88 -24.78
N ALA A 332 -0.56 9.91 -24.10
CA ALA A 332 -1.98 9.59 -24.23
C ALA A 332 -2.91 10.55 -23.47
N TYR A 333 -2.39 11.33 -22.50
CA TYR A 333 -3.16 12.23 -21.64
C TYR A 333 -2.65 13.68 -21.71
N ARG A 334 -2.16 14.11 -22.88
CA ARG A 334 -1.60 15.46 -23.10
C ARG A 334 -2.59 16.58 -22.82
N GLU A 335 -3.89 16.31 -22.88
CA GLU A 335 -4.92 17.27 -22.50
C GLU A 335 -4.86 17.69 -21.01
N LEU A 336 -4.06 17.00 -20.20
CA LEU A 336 -3.81 17.30 -18.79
C LEU A 336 -2.55 18.17 -18.58
N GLU A 337 -1.97 18.73 -19.64
CA GLU A 337 -0.90 19.71 -19.48
C GLU A 337 -1.33 20.85 -18.54
N GLY A 338 -0.47 21.15 -17.55
CA GLY A 338 -0.75 22.07 -16.46
C GLY A 338 -1.43 21.44 -15.23
N ASP A 339 -2.01 20.24 -15.32
CA ASP A 339 -2.51 19.53 -14.14
C ASP A 339 -1.34 19.04 -13.27
N TYR A 340 -1.47 19.18 -11.94
CA TYR A 340 -0.41 18.88 -10.98
C TYR A 340 0.20 17.48 -11.12
N PHE A 341 -0.62 16.44 -11.17
CA PHE A 341 -0.11 15.07 -11.25
C PHE A 341 0.52 14.75 -12.61
N TYR A 342 0.02 15.37 -13.68
CA TYR A 342 0.59 15.25 -15.02
C TYR A 342 1.96 15.91 -15.08
N GLU A 343 2.09 17.15 -14.59
CA GLU A 343 3.37 17.87 -14.56
C GLU A 343 4.40 17.16 -13.67
N MET A 344 3.99 16.58 -12.53
CA MET A 344 4.88 15.74 -11.74
C MET A 344 5.38 14.51 -12.49
N LEU A 345 4.51 13.81 -13.23
CA LEU A 345 4.92 12.67 -14.06
C LEU A 345 5.86 13.12 -15.18
N LYS A 346 5.58 14.27 -15.80
CA LYS A 346 6.41 14.88 -16.85
C LYS A 346 7.82 15.16 -16.34
N VAL A 347 7.96 15.82 -15.18
CA VAL A 347 9.26 16.08 -14.55
C VAL A 347 9.97 14.78 -14.20
N ALA A 348 9.25 13.80 -13.66
CA ALA A 348 9.80 12.51 -13.31
C ALA A 348 10.35 11.72 -14.51
N CYS A 349 9.60 11.68 -15.62
CA CYS A 349 10.00 11.05 -16.86
C CYS A 349 11.16 11.76 -17.57
N ALA A 350 11.30 13.07 -17.35
CA ALA A 350 12.37 13.90 -17.93
C ALA A 350 13.69 13.84 -17.15
N ASN A 351 13.72 13.28 -15.93
CA ASN A 351 14.90 13.29 -15.08
C ASN A 351 15.69 11.96 -15.15
N PRO A 352 16.76 11.86 -15.97
CA PRO A 352 17.52 10.62 -16.14
C PRO A 352 18.30 10.22 -14.88
N GLN A 353 18.56 11.14 -13.95
CA GLN A 353 19.31 10.86 -12.72
C GLN A 353 18.50 10.04 -11.71
N LEU A 354 17.19 9.99 -11.86
CA LEU A 354 16.31 9.23 -10.97
C LEU A 354 16.22 7.75 -11.37
N ALA A 355 16.58 7.41 -12.61
CA ALA A 355 16.66 6.05 -13.08
C ALA A 355 17.86 5.34 -12.43
N VAL A 356 17.61 4.15 -11.86
CA VAL A 356 18.70 3.30 -11.36
C VAL A 356 19.48 2.74 -12.55
N THR A 357 20.82 2.75 -12.47
CA THR A 357 21.67 2.18 -13.53
C THR A 357 21.70 0.65 -13.44
N LEU A 358 21.96 -0.03 -14.56
CA LEU A 358 22.20 -1.49 -14.58
C LEU A 358 23.31 -1.89 -13.59
N GLU A 359 24.38 -1.09 -13.50
CA GLU A 359 25.47 -1.34 -12.55
C GLU A 359 24.98 -1.31 -11.09
N ALA A 360 24.19 -0.29 -10.72
CA ALA A 360 23.62 -0.19 -9.38
C ALA A 360 22.61 -1.32 -9.11
N TYR A 361 21.86 -1.74 -10.13
CA TYR A 361 20.96 -2.89 -10.06
C TYR A 361 21.71 -4.19 -9.79
N LEU A 362 22.76 -4.47 -10.55
CA LEU A 362 23.58 -5.68 -10.41
C LEU A 362 24.28 -5.72 -9.04
N LYS A 363 24.72 -4.57 -8.51
CA LYS A 363 25.29 -4.45 -7.15
C LYS A 363 24.26 -4.71 -6.04
N ARG A 364 22.97 -4.49 -6.30
CA ARG A 364 21.87 -4.74 -5.34
C ARG A 364 21.40 -6.19 -5.31
N LYS A 365 21.69 -7.01 -6.32
CA LYS A 365 21.41 -8.46 -6.29
C LYS A 365 22.32 -9.08 -5.22
N PRO A 366 21.83 -9.49 -4.03
CA PRO A 366 22.64 -10.26 -3.12
C PRO A 366 22.83 -11.63 -3.75
N ALA A 367 24.04 -12.19 -3.69
CA ALA A 367 24.22 -13.61 -3.86
C ALA A 367 23.43 -14.33 -2.74
N GLY A 368 22.19 -14.75 -3.02
CA GLY A 368 21.44 -15.71 -2.19
C GLY A 368 20.79 -15.23 -0.88
N GLY A 369 20.45 -13.95 -0.71
CA GLY A 369 19.81 -13.46 0.54
C GLY A 369 18.34 -13.06 0.37
N ARG A 370 17.43 -13.74 1.08
CA ARG A 370 15.97 -13.52 1.10
C ARG A 370 15.59 -12.06 1.42
N ARG A 371 14.54 -11.55 0.76
CA ARG A 371 13.79 -10.34 1.16
C ARG A 371 12.86 -10.65 2.33
#